data_AF-A0A7Y5SU35-F1
#
_entry.id   AF-A0A7Y5SU35-F1
#
_cell.length_a   1.000
_cell.length_b   1.000
_cell.length_c   1.000
_cell.angle_alpha   90.00
_cell.angle_beta   90.00
_cell.angle_gamma   90.00
#
_symmetry.space_group_name_H-M   'P 1'
#
loop_
_entity.id
_entity.type
_entity.pdbx_description
1 polymer ?
#
loop_
_entity_poly.entity_id
_entity_poly.type
_entity_poly.pdbx_seq_one_letter_code
_entity_poly.pdbx_strand_id
1 'polypeptide(L)'
;MDTESPRGEASVLARELGGDLPCVRCRYNLRGLSVRGVCPECGAPVRATLLARVDPMASELAPITRPALVGWGLLAWSWGAVFAALCAWVLRLAAYFVPESELMYRVAPLAFGVMGGALISWAGAAVLVSPQERLPRTHKLAALAGVVCYIPVVFTLWELHVGDDIWGPIGFHGSGAGQYMDRLLLGLGLIGIALGLRPNGRALTARSMVMRKGMVDRQTLFGLAGAVAMALLGDAIVQWLGYRPGADVWRVLGKLLVLCGSVLATLGLVGVAVDAWRIRGVIRQPPLTLAGLLEKPARGGS
;
A
#
# COMPACT_ATOMS: atom_id res chain seq x y z
N MET A 1 12.16 58.22 -30.19
CA MET A 1 11.89 57.53 -28.91
C MET A 1 10.65 56.69 -29.14
N ASP A 2 10.86 55.52 -29.74
CA ASP A 2 9.79 54.59 -30.07
C ASP A 2 9.51 53.73 -28.84
N THR A 3 8.36 53.95 -28.23
CA THR A 3 7.84 53.12 -27.15
C THR A 3 7.28 51.84 -27.77
N GLU A 4 8.11 50.80 -27.85
CA GLU A 4 7.66 49.42 -28.09
C GLU A 4 6.61 49.04 -27.01
N SER A 5 5.37 48.86 -27.47
CA SER A 5 4.24 48.43 -26.64
C SER A 5 4.34 46.93 -26.37
N PRO A 6 4.25 46.45 -25.11
CA PRO A 6 4.37 45.03 -24.77
C PRO A 6 3.08 44.26 -25.07
N ARG A 7 2.66 44.20 -26.35
CA ARG A 7 1.45 43.48 -26.80
C ARG A 7 1.63 41.96 -26.93
N GLY A 8 2.82 41.42 -26.68
CA GLY A 8 3.12 39.99 -26.82
C GLY A 8 2.66 39.11 -25.64
N GLU A 9 2.69 39.60 -24.40
CA GLU A 9 2.46 38.74 -23.22
C GLU A 9 0.98 38.51 -22.87
N ALA A 10 0.09 39.43 -23.28
CA ALA A 10 -1.35 39.29 -22.98
C ALA A 10 -2.02 38.16 -23.80
N SER A 11 -1.46 37.75 -24.93
CA SER A 11 -2.10 36.78 -25.83
C SER A 11 -1.95 35.32 -25.37
N VAL A 12 -0.88 35.00 -24.60
CA VAL A 12 -0.66 33.64 -24.07
C VAL A 12 -1.68 33.30 -22.97
N LEU A 13 -2.22 34.32 -22.29
CA LEU A 13 -3.16 34.20 -21.16
C LEU A 13 -4.65 34.17 -21.57
N ALA A 14 -4.94 34.38 -22.85
CA ALA A 14 -6.27 34.22 -23.46
C ALA A 14 -6.41 32.88 -24.19
N ARG A 15 -5.58 31.87 -23.87
CA ARG A 15 -5.75 30.52 -24.41
C ARG A 15 -7.07 29.91 -23.94
N GLU A 16 -7.88 29.50 -24.91
CA GLU A 16 -9.01 28.61 -24.70
C GLU A 16 -8.51 27.21 -24.36
N LEU A 17 -9.25 26.51 -23.49
CA LEU A 17 -8.98 25.11 -23.17
C LEU A 17 -9.31 24.23 -24.38
N GLY A 18 -8.32 23.58 -24.97
CA GLY A 18 -8.50 22.67 -26.11
C GLY A 18 -9.00 21.29 -25.72
N GLY A 19 -8.62 20.80 -24.53
CA GLY A 19 -8.96 19.47 -24.01
C GLY A 19 -10.15 19.44 -23.06
N ASP A 20 -10.63 18.24 -22.76
CA ASP A 20 -11.74 18.03 -21.82
C ASP A 20 -11.30 18.31 -20.37
N LEU A 21 -12.02 19.23 -19.70
CA LEU A 21 -11.77 19.59 -18.31
C LEU A 21 -13.10 19.69 -17.55
N PRO A 22 -13.56 18.61 -16.90
CA PRO A 22 -14.81 18.64 -16.15
C PRO A 22 -14.68 19.51 -14.90
N CYS A 23 -15.62 20.45 -14.73
CA CYS A 23 -15.71 21.36 -13.60
C CYS A 23 -15.66 20.59 -12.26
N VAL A 24 -14.92 21.13 -11.28
CA VAL A 24 -14.80 20.50 -9.96
C VAL A 24 -16.14 20.45 -9.19
N ARG A 25 -17.07 21.36 -9.49
CA ARG A 25 -18.37 21.49 -8.79
C ARG A 25 -19.50 20.74 -9.48
N CYS A 26 -19.80 21.06 -10.74
CA CYS A 26 -20.93 20.48 -11.48
C CYS A 26 -20.54 19.43 -12.53
N ARG A 27 -19.23 19.20 -12.74
CA ARG A 27 -18.67 18.32 -13.78
C ARG A 27 -18.95 18.70 -15.25
N TYR A 28 -19.54 19.87 -15.52
CA TYR A 28 -19.64 20.42 -16.88
C TYR A 28 -18.26 20.53 -17.54
N ASN A 29 -18.14 20.16 -18.82
CA ASN A 29 -16.87 20.18 -19.54
C ASN A 29 -16.49 21.61 -19.94
N LEU A 30 -15.37 22.11 -19.42
CA LEU A 30 -14.91 23.49 -19.62
C LEU A 30 -14.10 23.69 -20.92
N ARG A 31 -14.15 22.72 -21.83
CA ARG A 31 -13.51 22.82 -23.15
C ARG A 31 -14.03 24.04 -23.93
N GLY A 32 -13.13 24.77 -24.57
CA GLY A 32 -13.39 26.01 -25.31
C GLY A 32 -13.48 27.26 -24.44
N LEU A 33 -13.52 27.15 -23.11
CA LEU A 33 -13.55 28.32 -22.23
C LEU A 33 -12.14 28.89 -22.02
N SER A 34 -12.07 30.21 -21.82
CA SER A 34 -10.85 30.88 -21.37
C SER A 34 -10.43 30.38 -19.98
N VAL A 35 -9.12 30.24 -19.75
CA VAL A 35 -8.53 29.96 -18.43
C VAL A 35 -8.98 30.97 -17.36
N ARG A 36 -9.35 32.20 -17.74
CA ARG A 36 -9.85 33.25 -16.83
C ARG A 36 -11.37 33.23 -16.63
N GLY A 37 -12.08 32.40 -17.39
CA GLY A 37 -13.54 32.33 -17.36
C GLY A 37 -14.10 31.67 -16.10
N VAL A 38 -15.43 31.57 -16.09
CA VAL A 38 -16.22 30.87 -15.08
C VAL A 38 -17.03 29.76 -15.75
N CYS A 39 -17.32 28.70 -15.01
CA CYS A 39 -18.22 27.65 -15.48
C CYS A 39 -19.63 28.22 -15.69
N PRO A 40 -20.26 28.05 -16.87
CA PRO A 40 -21.60 28.59 -17.14
C PRO A 40 -22.67 27.97 -16.24
N GLU A 41 -22.52 26.69 -15.88
CA GLU A 41 -23.53 25.98 -15.07
C GLU A 41 -23.53 26.32 -13.58
N CYS A 42 -22.38 26.65 -12.99
CA CYS A 42 -22.27 26.76 -11.53
C CYS A 42 -21.44 27.95 -11.03
N GLY A 43 -20.96 28.80 -11.94
CA GLY A 43 -20.15 29.98 -11.63
C GLY A 43 -18.76 29.71 -11.08
N ALA A 44 -18.34 28.44 -10.95
CA ALA A 44 -17.01 28.12 -10.42
C ALA A 44 -15.89 28.63 -11.35
N PRO A 45 -14.86 29.33 -10.83
CA PRO A 45 -13.79 29.85 -11.67
C PRO A 45 -12.98 28.71 -12.30
N VAL A 46 -12.70 28.81 -13.61
CA VAL A 46 -11.96 27.79 -14.37
C VAL A 46 -10.58 27.55 -13.74
N ARG A 47 -9.91 28.61 -13.25
CA ARG A 47 -8.63 28.51 -12.51
C ARG A 47 -8.70 27.59 -11.29
N ALA A 48 -9.80 27.61 -10.54
CA ALA A 48 -9.95 26.71 -9.39
C ALA A 48 -10.09 25.25 -9.84
N THR A 49 -10.76 25.00 -10.97
CA THR A 49 -10.82 23.65 -11.56
C THR A 49 -9.46 23.23 -12.09
N LEU A 50 -8.73 24.12 -12.76
CA LEU A 50 -7.37 23.87 -13.24
C LEU A 50 -6.42 23.54 -12.09
N LEU A 51 -6.37 24.36 -11.03
CA LEU A 51 -5.54 24.10 -9.85
C LEU A 51 -5.95 22.82 -9.10
N ALA A 52 -7.22 22.41 -9.19
CA ALA A 52 -7.72 21.19 -8.57
C ALA A 52 -7.52 19.92 -9.41
N ARG A 53 -7.28 20.04 -10.72
CA ARG A 53 -7.27 18.89 -11.66
C ARG A 53 -5.99 18.76 -12.46
N VAL A 54 -5.28 19.84 -12.71
CA VAL A 54 -4.07 19.90 -13.52
C VAL A 54 -2.88 19.93 -12.59
N ASP A 55 -2.04 18.91 -12.71
CA ASP A 55 -0.79 18.83 -12.00
C ASP A 55 0.30 19.55 -12.82
N PRO A 56 0.85 20.68 -12.35
CA PRO A 56 1.89 21.41 -13.08
C PRO A 56 3.21 20.61 -13.20
N MET A 57 3.42 19.60 -12.34
CA MET A 57 4.59 18.72 -12.34
C MET A 57 4.32 17.41 -13.10
N ALA A 58 3.16 17.26 -13.75
CA ALA A 58 2.78 16.05 -14.47
C ALA A 58 3.80 15.62 -15.54
N SER A 59 4.48 16.58 -16.17
CA SER A 59 5.52 16.31 -17.19
C SER A 59 6.83 15.78 -16.61
N GLU A 60 7.09 15.98 -15.33
CA GLU A 60 8.28 15.45 -14.65
C GLU A 60 8.06 14.01 -14.14
N LEU A 61 6.80 13.60 -13.99
CA LEU A 61 6.43 12.27 -13.53
C LEU A 61 6.60 11.25 -14.66
N ALA A 62 7.44 10.24 -14.41
CA ALA A 62 7.63 9.15 -15.35
C ALA A 62 6.32 8.39 -15.64
N PRO A 63 6.09 7.95 -16.89
CA PRO A 63 4.92 7.15 -17.21
C PRO A 63 4.94 5.82 -16.44
N ILE A 64 3.75 5.38 -16.02
CA ILE A 64 3.53 4.05 -15.44
C ILE A 64 3.41 3.09 -16.62
N THR A 65 4.25 2.05 -16.65
CA THR A 65 4.33 1.11 -17.79
C THR A 65 3.02 0.36 -17.99
N ARG A 66 2.36 -0.05 -16.90
CA ARG A 66 1.13 -0.87 -16.91
C ARG A 66 0.15 -0.44 -15.82
N PRO A 67 -0.60 0.67 -15.99
CA PRO A 67 -1.39 1.28 -14.91
C PRO A 67 -2.47 0.35 -14.34
N ALA A 68 -3.13 -0.44 -15.19
CA ALA A 68 -4.12 -1.42 -14.73
C ALA A 68 -3.48 -2.52 -13.88
N LEU A 69 -2.35 -3.09 -14.35
CA LEU A 69 -1.65 -4.17 -13.65
C LEU A 69 -1.09 -3.67 -12.31
N VAL A 70 -0.46 -2.48 -12.28
CA VAL A 70 0.05 -1.88 -11.04
C VAL A 70 -1.07 -1.59 -10.04
N GLY A 71 -2.22 -1.09 -10.50
CA GLY A 71 -3.38 -0.86 -9.65
C GLY A 71 -3.94 -2.15 -9.03
N TRP A 72 -4.07 -3.22 -9.80
CA TRP A 72 -4.51 -4.52 -9.29
C TRP A 72 -3.46 -5.21 -8.42
N GLY A 73 -2.18 -5.12 -8.79
CA GLY A 73 -1.07 -5.66 -7.99
C GLY A 73 -0.97 -5.01 -6.62
N LEU A 74 -1.18 -3.68 -6.56
CA LEU A 74 -1.22 -2.95 -5.29
C LEU A 74 -2.35 -3.44 -4.37
N LEU A 75 -3.55 -3.68 -4.94
CA LEU A 75 -4.69 -4.22 -4.19
C LEU A 75 -4.45 -5.66 -3.74
N ALA A 76 -3.98 -6.52 -4.65
CA ALA A 76 -3.69 -7.93 -4.35
C ALA A 76 -2.64 -8.04 -3.24
N TRP A 77 -1.59 -7.21 -3.31
CA TRP A 77 -0.56 -7.11 -2.27
C TRP A 77 -1.15 -6.81 -0.90
N SER A 78 -1.87 -5.69 -0.77
CA SER A 78 -2.36 -5.22 0.53
C SER A 78 -3.52 -6.06 1.07
N TRP A 79 -4.49 -6.40 0.22
CA TRP A 79 -5.68 -7.16 0.65
C TRP A 79 -5.36 -8.64 0.87
N GLY A 80 -4.43 -9.22 0.11
CA GLY A 80 -3.92 -10.57 0.39
C GLY A 80 -3.29 -10.67 1.77
N ALA A 81 -2.50 -9.66 2.16
CA ALA A 81 -1.90 -9.60 3.50
C ALA A 81 -2.94 -9.43 4.61
N VAL A 82 -3.94 -8.54 4.42
CA VAL A 82 -5.05 -8.39 5.37
C VAL A 82 -5.83 -9.70 5.52
N PHE A 83 -6.17 -10.35 4.40
CA PHE A 83 -6.87 -11.63 4.40
C PHE A 83 -6.08 -12.70 5.17
N ALA A 84 -4.77 -12.83 4.89
CA ALA A 84 -3.90 -13.77 5.61
C ALA A 84 -3.87 -13.48 7.11
N ALA A 85 -3.73 -12.21 7.51
CA ALA A 85 -3.73 -11.81 8.92
C ALA A 85 -5.06 -12.11 9.61
N LEU A 86 -6.20 -11.86 8.95
CA LEU A 86 -7.52 -12.17 9.50
C LEU A 86 -7.72 -13.68 9.66
N CYS A 87 -7.32 -14.50 8.67
CA CYS A 87 -7.35 -15.96 8.81
C CYS A 87 -6.48 -16.43 9.99
N ALA A 88 -5.28 -15.86 10.17
CA ALA A 88 -4.41 -16.16 11.30
C ALA A 88 -5.04 -15.77 12.65
N TRP A 89 -5.73 -14.63 12.72
CA TRP A 89 -6.50 -14.24 13.90
C TRP A 89 -7.63 -15.22 14.22
N VAL A 90 -8.41 -15.62 13.22
CA VAL A 90 -9.50 -16.57 13.41
C VAL A 90 -8.96 -17.92 13.87
N LEU A 91 -7.86 -18.39 13.28
CA LEU A 91 -7.16 -19.61 13.73
C LEU A 91 -6.74 -19.50 15.19
N ARG A 92 -6.14 -18.38 15.58
CA ARG A 92 -5.66 -18.16 16.95
C ARG A 92 -6.80 -18.06 17.96
N LEU A 93 -7.92 -17.44 17.58
CA LEU A 93 -9.11 -17.35 18.43
C LEU A 93 -9.81 -18.70 18.55
N ALA A 94 -9.96 -19.43 17.45
CA ALA A 94 -10.61 -20.74 17.43
C ALA A 94 -9.93 -21.74 18.37
N ALA A 95 -8.60 -21.65 18.53
CA ALA A 95 -7.84 -22.47 19.47
C ALA A 95 -8.28 -22.34 20.95
N TYR A 96 -8.98 -21.26 21.32
CA TYR A 96 -9.50 -21.09 22.68
C TYR A 96 -10.94 -21.59 22.85
N PHE A 97 -11.71 -21.71 21.77
CA PHE A 97 -13.15 -21.99 21.82
C PHE A 97 -13.53 -23.37 21.29
N VAL A 98 -12.69 -23.98 20.46
CA VAL A 98 -12.97 -25.26 19.81
C VAL A 98 -12.17 -26.36 20.50
N PRO A 99 -12.81 -27.49 20.89
CA PRO A 99 -12.10 -28.65 21.42
C PRO A 99 -11.04 -29.15 20.43
N GLU A 100 -9.89 -29.60 20.95
CA GLU A 100 -8.75 -30.06 20.13
C GLU A 100 -9.16 -31.12 19.10
N SER A 101 -10.09 -32.02 19.46
CA SER A 101 -10.60 -33.08 18.59
C SER A 101 -11.36 -32.59 17.35
N GLU A 102 -11.93 -31.39 17.39
CA GLU A 102 -12.71 -30.81 16.28
C GLU A 102 -11.97 -29.71 15.52
N LEU A 103 -10.87 -29.20 16.11
CA LEU A 103 -10.15 -28.05 15.61
C LEU A 103 -9.59 -28.34 14.21
N MET A 104 -9.00 -29.52 13.98
CA MET A 104 -8.45 -29.94 12.69
C MET A 104 -9.44 -29.78 11.52
N TYR A 105 -10.64 -30.37 11.63
CA TYR A 105 -11.62 -30.35 10.53
C TYR A 105 -12.22 -28.96 10.32
N ARG A 106 -12.46 -28.22 11.40
CA ARG A 106 -13.13 -26.91 11.32
C ARG A 106 -12.20 -25.80 10.85
N VAL A 107 -10.90 -25.88 11.14
CA VAL A 107 -9.97 -24.76 10.87
C VAL A 107 -8.92 -25.02 9.80
N ALA A 108 -8.76 -26.25 9.30
CA ALA A 108 -7.85 -26.52 8.17
C ALA A 108 -8.07 -25.59 6.94
N PRO A 109 -9.32 -25.27 6.52
CA PRO A 109 -9.53 -24.31 5.43
C PRO A 109 -8.97 -22.91 5.70
N LEU A 110 -8.94 -22.48 6.97
CA LEU A 110 -8.39 -21.18 7.35
C LEU A 110 -6.85 -21.17 7.24
N ALA A 111 -6.18 -22.27 7.54
CA ALA A 111 -4.73 -22.39 7.36
C ALA A 111 -4.35 -22.26 5.88
N PHE A 112 -5.07 -22.93 4.99
CA PHE A 112 -4.94 -22.71 3.54
C PHE A 112 -5.31 -21.27 3.13
N GLY A 113 -6.26 -20.64 3.84
CA GLY A 113 -6.59 -19.22 3.68
C GLY A 113 -5.43 -18.28 4.01
N VAL A 114 -4.69 -18.52 5.09
CA VAL A 114 -3.45 -17.80 5.42
C VAL A 114 -2.46 -17.89 4.25
N MET A 115 -2.29 -19.09 3.71
CA MET A 115 -1.35 -19.32 2.62
C MET A 115 -1.79 -18.70 1.30
N GLY A 116 -3.06 -18.86 0.92
CA GLY A 116 -3.63 -18.21 -0.25
C GLY A 116 -3.49 -16.69 -0.17
N GLY A 117 -3.78 -16.08 0.98
CA GLY A 117 -3.60 -14.65 1.20
C GLY A 117 -2.16 -14.20 1.05
N ALA A 118 -1.21 -14.93 1.64
CA ALA A 118 0.22 -14.64 1.53
C ALA A 118 0.74 -14.75 0.09
N LEU A 119 0.32 -15.77 -0.65
CA LEU A 119 0.70 -15.97 -2.07
C LEU A 119 0.10 -14.90 -2.99
N ILE A 120 -1.17 -14.53 -2.79
CA ILE A 120 -1.81 -13.40 -3.49
C ILE A 120 -1.06 -12.11 -3.19
N SER A 121 -0.68 -11.91 -1.93
CA SER A 121 0.09 -10.75 -1.50
C SER A 121 1.46 -10.69 -2.19
N TRP A 122 2.17 -11.82 -2.24
CA TRP A 122 3.45 -11.97 -2.93
C TRP A 122 3.36 -11.67 -4.43
N ALA A 123 2.38 -12.26 -5.12
CA ALA A 123 2.14 -12.01 -6.53
C ALA A 123 1.84 -10.52 -6.81
N GLY A 124 1.06 -9.88 -5.94
CA GLY A 124 0.83 -8.43 -5.99
C GLY A 124 2.11 -7.62 -5.80
N ALA A 125 2.95 -7.99 -4.84
CA ALA A 125 4.23 -7.32 -4.57
C ALA A 125 5.21 -7.43 -5.75
N ALA A 126 5.23 -8.55 -6.47
CA ALA A 126 6.08 -8.75 -7.64
C ALA A 126 5.81 -7.71 -8.74
N VAL A 127 4.54 -7.34 -8.95
CA VAL A 127 4.15 -6.28 -9.89
C VAL A 127 4.73 -4.91 -9.49
N LEU A 128 4.93 -4.69 -8.19
CA LEU A 128 5.41 -3.43 -7.62
C LEU A 128 6.94 -3.28 -7.68
N VAL A 129 7.70 -4.24 -8.23
CA VAL A 129 9.17 -4.12 -8.37
C VAL A 129 9.57 -3.03 -9.36
N SER A 130 8.84 -2.92 -10.48
CA SER A 130 9.12 -1.94 -11.54
C SER A 130 7.85 -1.25 -12.06
N PRO A 131 7.16 -0.45 -11.23
CA PRO A 131 5.89 0.17 -11.61
C PRO A 131 6.05 1.28 -12.67
N GLN A 132 7.23 1.87 -12.80
CA GLN A 132 7.53 2.96 -13.75
C GLN A 132 8.93 2.81 -14.33
N GLU A 133 9.13 3.39 -15.51
CA GLU A 133 10.38 3.21 -16.29
C GLU A 133 11.59 3.86 -15.60
N ARG A 134 11.42 5.10 -15.12
CA ARG A 134 12.50 5.94 -14.58
C ARG A 134 12.70 5.80 -13.06
N LEU A 135 12.55 4.60 -12.50
CA LEU A 135 12.90 4.36 -11.10
C LEU A 135 14.42 4.23 -10.91
N PRO A 136 15.00 4.84 -9.86
CA PRO A 136 16.37 4.55 -9.43
C PRO A 136 16.58 3.04 -9.24
N ARG A 137 17.78 2.55 -9.59
CA ARG A 137 18.12 1.12 -9.42
C ARG A 137 18.00 0.67 -7.97
N THR A 138 18.35 1.54 -7.02
CA THR A 138 18.22 1.28 -5.58
C THR A 138 16.79 0.96 -5.15
N HIS A 139 15.79 1.63 -5.74
CA HIS A 139 14.38 1.37 -5.44
C HIS A 139 13.92 0.02 -5.99
N LYS A 140 14.34 -0.33 -7.21
CA LYS A 140 14.05 -1.64 -7.82
C LYS A 140 14.68 -2.78 -7.03
N LEU A 141 15.94 -2.62 -6.62
CA LEU A 141 16.66 -3.60 -5.79
C LEU A 141 16.03 -3.75 -4.40
N ALA A 142 15.65 -2.65 -3.75
CA ALA A 142 14.95 -2.69 -2.47
C ALA A 142 13.60 -3.42 -2.57
N ALA A 143 12.82 -3.13 -3.62
CA ALA A 143 11.55 -3.80 -3.84
C ALA A 143 11.74 -5.29 -4.15
N LEU A 144 12.74 -5.64 -4.97
CA LEU A 144 13.10 -7.03 -5.24
C LEU A 144 13.49 -7.77 -3.96
N ALA A 145 14.32 -7.15 -3.10
CA ALA A 145 14.66 -7.72 -1.80
C ALA A 145 13.42 -7.96 -0.93
N GLY A 146 12.47 -7.01 -0.90
CA GLY A 146 11.18 -7.19 -0.23
C GLY A 146 10.36 -8.35 -0.80
N VAL A 147 10.33 -8.54 -2.13
CA VAL A 147 9.65 -9.68 -2.76
C VAL A 147 10.33 -11.01 -2.42
N VAL A 148 11.66 -11.04 -2.35
CA VAL A 148 12.43 -12.23 -1.94
C VAL A 148 12.17 -12.57 -0.47
N CYS A 149 11.95 -11.58 0.40
CA CYS A 149 11.56 -11.82 1.80
C CYS A 149 10.24 -12.59 1.96
N TYR A 150 9.39 -12.69 0.93
CA TYR A 150 8.21 -13.57 1.00
C TYR A 150 8.58 -15.05 1.03
N ILE A 151 9.74 -15.47 0.50
CA ILE A 151 10.14 -16.88 0.50
C ILE A 151 10.21 -17.44 1.93
N PRO A 152 11.01 -16.86 2.84
CA PRO A 152 11.02 -17.33 4.24
C PRO A 152 9.69 -17.07 4.95
N VAL A 153 8.93 -16.03 4.60
CA VAL A 153 7.61 -15.76 5.21
C VAL A 153 6.59 -16.84 4.85
N VAL A 154 6.51 -17.23 3.58
CA VAL A 154 5.58 -18.27 3.12
C VAL A 154 5.99 -19.63 3.70
N PHE A 155 7.28 -19.93 3.72
CA PHE A 155 7.80 -21.15 4.33
C PHE A 155 7.49 -21.23 5.83
N THR A 156 7.77 -20.17 6.59
CA THR A 156 7.47 -20.14 8.04
C THR A 156 5.98 -20.15 8.33
N LEU A 157 5.15 -19.48 7.52
CA LEU A 157 3.71 -19.56 7.64
C LEU A 157 3.17 -20.97 7.32
N TRP A 158 3.79 -21.67 6.36
CA TRP A 158 3.50 -23.07 6.09
C TRP A 158 3.82 -23.91 7.31
N GLU A 159 5.04 -23.85 7.84
CA GLU A 159 5.43 -24.59 9.05
C GLU A 159 4.50 -24.30 10.23
N LEU A 160 4.16 -23.03 10.46
CA LEU A 160 3.32 -22.61 11.61
C LEU A 160 1.85 -23.02 11.52
N HIS A 161 1.29 -23.24 10.31
CA HIS A 161 -0.16 -23.45 10.13
C HIS A 161 -0.52 -24.74 9.39
N VAL A 162 0.42 -25.33 8.65
CA VAL A 162 0.23 -26.50 7.77
C VAL A 162 1.33 -27.56 7.98
N GLY A 163 2.52 -27.20 8.47
CA GLY A 163 3.63 -28.12 8.77
C GLY A 163 3.30 -29.12 9.88
N ASP A 164 4.29 -29.97 10.20
CA ASP A 164 4.27 -31.30 10.85
C ASP A 164 3.29 -31.58 12.02
N ASP A 165 2.64 -30.56 12.58
CA ASP A 165 1.66 -30.62 13.67
C ASP A 165 0.18 -30.57 13.22
N ILE A 166 -0.17 -30.81 11.95
CA ILE A 166 -1.58 -31.07 11.56
C ILE A 166 -2.17 -32.25 12.38
N TRP A 167 -1.31 -33.16 12.82
CA TRP A 167 -1.66 -34.41 13.51
C TRP A 167 -1.37 -34.39 15.03
N GLY A 168 -0.88 -33.28 15.57
CA GLY A 168 -0.57 -33.08 16.99
C GLY A 168 -1.45 -31.99 17.63
N PRO A 169 -1.51 -31.89 18.97
CA PRO A 169 -2.22 -30.80 19.64
C PRO A 169 -1.53 -29.50 19.28
N ILE A 170 -2.16 -28.79 18.34
CA ILE A 170 -1.59 -27.70 17.55
C ILE A 170 -0.66 -26.84 18.40
N GLY A 171 0.56 -26.62 17.89
CA GLY A 171 1.65 -25.86 18.50
C GLY A 171 1.36 -24.41 18.92
N PHE A 172 0.10 -24.00 19.08
CA PHE A 172 -0.33 -22.75 19.69
C PHE A 172 0.24 -22.54 21.12
N HIS A 173 0.57 -23.62 21.82
CA HIS A 173 1.14 -23.63 23.18
C HIS A 173 2.59 -24.13 23.27
N GLY A 174 3.23 -24.44 22.14
CA GLY A 174 4.62 -24.84 22.14
C GLY A 174 5.51 -23.69 22.61
N SER A 175 6.49 -24.00 23.45
CA SER A 175 7.49 -23.05 23.92
C SER A 175 8.89 -23.49 23.46
N GLY A 176 8.97 -24.17 22.32
CA GLY A 176 10.23 -24.67 21.77
C GLY A 176 11.03 -23.58 21.07
N ALA A 177 12.35 -23.71 21.09
CA ALA A 177 13.27 -22.82 20.36
C ALA A 177 12.99 -22.77 18.84
N GLY A 178 12.44 -23.85 18.27
CA GLY A 178 12.01 -23.90 16.87
C GLY A 178 10.90 -22.89 16.55
N GLN A 179 9.82 -22.88 17.34
CA GLN A 179 8.70 -21.97 17.12
C GLN A 179 9.09 -20.49 17.30
N TYR A 180 10.04 -20.20 18.20
CA TYR A 180 10.61 -18.86 18.31
C TYR A 180 11.36 -18.46 17.03
N MET A 181 12.18 -19.37 16.49
CA MET A 181 12.92 -19.12 15.25
C MET A 181 11.97 -18.85 14.08
N ASP A 182 10.88 -19.60 13.95
CA ASP A 182 9.89 -19.40 12.90
C ASP A 182 9.21 -18.03 13.01
N ARG A 183 8.81 -17.63 14.22
CA ARG A 183 8.23 -16.29 14.46
C ARG A 183 9.22 -15.17 14.22
N LEU A 184 10.49 -15.37 14.58
CA LEU A 184 11.57 -14.42 14.33
C LEU A 184 11.78 -14.23 12.82
N LEU A 185 11.90 -15.33 12.07
CA LEU A 185 12.04 -15.31 10.61
C LEU A 185 10.82 -14.69 9.93
N LEU A 186 9.61 -15.04 10.38
CA LEU A 186 8.36 -14.43 9.92
C LEU A 186 8.37 -12.91 10.12
N GLY A 187 8.65 -12.44 11.34
CA GLY A 187 8.64 -11.01 11.66
C GLY A 187 9.73 -10.22 10.93
N LEU A 188 10.95 -10.76 10.84
CA LEU A 188 12.03 -10.14 10.07
C LEU A 188 11.69 -10.08 8.57
N GLY A 189 11.07 -11.13 8.03
CA GLY A 189 10.59 -11.16 6.66
C GLY A 189 9.51 -10.11 6.39
N LEU A 190 8.52 -9.98 7.29
CA LEU A 190 7.48 -8.94 7.19
C LEU A 190 8.05 -7.52 7.25
N ILE A 191 9.04 -7.27 8.13
CA ILE A 191 9.78 -6.00 8.17
C ILE A 191 10.52 -5.76 6.85
N GLY A 192 11.21 -6.78 6.33
CA GLY A 192 11.91 -6.73 5.04
C GLY A 192 10.97 -6.39 3.88
N ILE A 193 9.79 -7.00 3.83
CA ILE A 193 8.73 -6.69 2.84
C ILE A 193 8.31 -5.22 2.96
N ALA A 194 7.97 -4.76 4.17
CA ALA A 194 7.48 -3.40 4.40
C ALA A 194 8.54 -2.35 4.03
N LEU A 195 9.79 -2.56 4.42
CA LEU A 195 10.91 -1.64 4.12
C LEU A 195 11.33 -1.69 2.64
N GLY A 196 11.35 -2.88 2.04
CA GLY A 196 11.74 -3.09 0.65
C GLY A 196 10.77 -2.46 -0.34
N LEU A 197 9.46 -2.59 -0.10
CA LEU A 197 8.43 -2.02 -0.98
C LEU A 197 8.17 -0.52 -0.75
N ARG A 198 8.61 0.03 0.38
CA ARG A 198 8.37 1.43 0.76
C ARG A 198 8.83 2.47 -0.27
N PRO A 199 10.04 2.41 -0.87
CA PRO A 199 10.47 3.41 -1.84
C PRO A 199 9.54 3.49 -3.06
N ASN A 200 9.09 2.34 -3.55
CA ASN A 200 8.16 2.25 -4.68
C ASN A 200 6.75 2.70 -4.29
N GLY A 201 6.28 2.32 -3.10
CA GLY A 201 5.01 2.82 -2.54
C GLY A 201 5.00 4.34 -2.42
N ARG A 202 6.08 4.95 -1.92
CA ARG A 202 6.22 6.42 -1.85
C ARG A 202 6.24 7.07 -3.23
N ALA A 203 6.93 6.48 -4.20
CA ALA A 203 6.98 6.98 -5.58
C ALA A 203 5.59 6.96 -6.25
N LEU A 204 4.86 5.85 -6.15
CA LEU A 204 3.49 5.71 -6.68
C LEU A 204 2.53 6.74 -6.09
N THR A 205 2.69 6.98 -4.80
CA THR A 205 1.76 7.77 -4.04
C THR A 205 2.15 9.25 -4.14
N ALA A 206 3.42 9.62 -4.39
CA ALA A 206 3.84 11.01 -4.65
C ALA A 206 3.04 11.63 -5.80
N ARG A 207 2.76 10.85 -6.84
CA ARG A 207 1.87 11.21 -7.95
C ARG A 207 0.43 11.52 -7.53
N SER A 208 -0.05 10.96 -6.41
CA SER A 208 -1.38 11.26 -5.87
C SER A 208 -1.41 12.46 -4.91
N MET A 209 -0.24 12.92 -4.41
CA MET A 209 -0.15 14.03 -3.43
C MET A 209 -0.13 15.40 -4.06
N VAL A 210 0.33 15.53 -5.30
CA VAL A 210 0.23 16.81 -5.99
C VAL A 210 -1.24 17.24 -6.16
N MET A 211 -2.18 16.28 -6.10
CA MET A 211 -3.63 16.53 -6.07
C MET A 211 -4.20 16.92 -4.69
N ARG A 212 -3.47 16.82 -3.57
CA ARG A 212 -3.97 17.22 -2.23
C ARG A 212 -2.85 17.80 -1.37
N LYS A 213 -2.68 19.12 -1.45
CA LYS A 213 -2.01 19.91 -0.42
C LYS A 213 -2.63 19.59 0.95
N GLY A 214 -1.91 18.88 1.81
CA GLY A 214 -2.02 19.09 3.25
C GLY A 214 -2.43 17.94 4.16
N MET A 215 -2.59 16.68 3.73
CA MET A 215 -2.89 15.62 4.71
C MET A 215 -2.13 14.32 4.51
N VAL A 216 -1.23 14.11 5.48
CA VAL A 216 -0.66 12.86 6.00
C VAL A 216 0.55 12.31 5.26
N ASP A 217 1.72 12.54 5.87
CA ASP A 217 2.95 11.81 5.56
C ASP A 217 2.77 10.33 5.88
N ARG A 218 3.27 9.51 4.96
CA ARG A 218 2.96 8.09 4.75
C ARG A 218 3.89 7.21 5.55
N GLN A 219 3.81 7.33 6.86
CA GLN A 219 4.57 6.52 7.81
C GLN A 219 3.92 5.15 8.08
N THR A 220 2.83 4.79 7.39
CA THR A 220 2.09 3.54 7.63
C THR A 220 2.95 2.30 7.51
N LEU A 221 3.86 2.20 6.52
CA LEU A 221 4.78 1.06 6.40
C LEU A 221 5.85 1.02 7.48
N PHE A 222 6.29 2.16 8.00
CA PHE A 222 7.20 2.19 9.15
C PHE A 222 6.48 1.86 10.45
N GLY A 223 5.26 2.36 10.64
CA GLY A 223 4.41 2.00 11.76
C GLY A 223 4.10 0.50 11.76
N LEU A 224 3.83 -0.09 10.59
CA LEU A 224 3.69 -1.53 10.42
C LEU A 224 4.97 -2.29 10.83
N ALA A 225 6.13 -1.88 10.32
CA ALA A 225 7.41 -2.49 10.71
C ALA A 225 7.70 -2.36 12.21
N GLY A 226 7.38 -1.20 12.81
CA GLY A 226 7.50 -0.98 14.25
C GLY A 226 6.56 -1.85 15.07
N ALA A 227 5.33 -2.06 14.62
CA ALA A 227 4.37 -2.96 15.26
C ALA A 227 4.83 -4.42 15.21
N VAL A 228 5.38 -4.86 14.08
CA VAL A 228 5.99 -6.20 13.95
C VAL A 228 7.22 -6.33 14.85
N ALA A 229 8.09 -5.31 14.90
CA ALA A 229 9.25 -5.29 15.80
C ALA A 229 8.85 -5.35 17.28
N MET A 230 7.75 -4.67 17.66
CA MET A 230 7.18 -4.75 19.00
C MET A 230 6.72 -6.18 19.34
N ALA A 231 6.09 -6.88 18.39
CA ALA A 231 5.71 -8.28 18.59
C ALA A 231 6.94 -9.19 18.76
N LEU A 232 7.96 -9.03 17.90
CA LEU A 232 9.22 -9.77 18.02
C LEU A 232 9.94 -9.54 19.35
N LEU A 233 9.93 -8.31 19.86
CA LEU A 233 10.47 -7.97 21.17
C LEU A 233 9.71 -8.71 22.28
N GLY A 234 8.39 -8.79 22.18
CA GLY A 234 7.55 -9.57 23.09
C GLY A 234 7.90 -11.05 23.08
N ASP A 235 8.03 -11.67 21.90
CA ASP A 235 8.45 -13.07 21.76
C ASP A 235 9.85 -13.31 22.33
N ALA A 236 10.79 -12.38 22.10
CA ALA A 236 12.12 -12.45 22.71
C ALA A 236 12.05 -12.39 24.25
N ILE A 237 11.28 -11.48 24.84
CA ILE A 237 11.11 -11.43 26.30
C ILE A 237 10.60 -12.77 26.84
N VAL A 238 9.58 -13.37 26.19
CA VAL A 238 9.06 -14.68 26.59
C VAL A 238 10.14 -15.76 26.49
N GLN A 239 10.90 -15.80 25.40
CA GLN A 239 11.92 -16.83 25.17
C GLN A 239 13.11 -16.73 26.13
N TRP A 240 13.62 -15.51 26.39
CA TRP A 240 14.86 -15.30 27.13
C TRP A 240 14.65 -15.18 28.65
N LEU A 241 13.51 -14.61 29.07
CA LEU A 241 13.21 -14.35 30.48
C LEU A 241 12.12 -15.27 31.03
N GLY A 242 11.30 -15.89 30.18
CA GLY A 242 10.14 -16.72 30.55
C GLY A 242 10.46 -18.03 31.28
N TYR A 243 11.73 -18.44 31.30
CA TYR A 243 12.22 -19.68 31.94
C TYR A 243 12.94 -19.45 33.27
N ARG A 244 13.07 -18.20 33.73
CA ARG A 244 13.73 -17.89 34.99
C ARG A 244 12.77 -18.09 36.19
N PRO A 245 13.28 -18.33 37.41
CA PRO A 245 12.46 -18.27 38.62
C PRO A 245 11.79 -16.90 38.75
N GLY A 246 10.47 -16.85 39.00
CA GLY A 246 9.71 -15.58 39.05
C GLY A 246 9.37 -14.97 37.68
N ALA A 247 9.47 -15.75 36.59
CA ALA A 247 9.26 -15.26 35.23
C ALA A 247 7.80 -14.94 34.84
N ASP A 248 6.81 -15.12 35.72
CA ASP A 248 5.40 -14.93 35.36
C ASP A 248 5.11 -13.50 34.90
N VAL A 249 5.70 -12.50 35.56
CA VAL A 249 5.58 -11.08 35.16
C VAL A 249 6.14 -10.88 33.75
N TRP A 250 7.33 -11.43 33.45
CA TRP A 250 7.95 -11.31 32.13
C TRP A 250 7.17 -12.04 31.05
N ARG A 251 6.58 -13.20 31.37
CA ARG A 251 5.76 -13.97 30.44
C ARG A 251 4.46 -13.23 30.11
N VAL A 252 3.81 -12.62 31.10
CA VAL A 252 2.61 -11.79 30.89
C VAL A 252 2.96 -10.56 30.07
N LEU A 253 4.02 -9.84 30.43
CA LEU A 253 4.47 -8.64 29.71
C LEU A 253 4.82 -8.95 28.25
N GLY A 254 5.60 -10.00 28.01
CA GLY A 254 5.97 -10.43 26.65
C GLY A 254 4.76 -10.81 25.80
N LYS A 255 3.81 -11.59 26.36
CA LYS A 255 2.55 -11.94 25.68
C LYS A 255 1.69 -10.71 25.36
N LEU A 256 1.62 -9.74 26.27
CA LEU A 256 0.91 -8.48 26.03
C LEU A 256 1.57 -7.68 24.90
N LEU A 257 2.90 -7.62 24.84
CA LEU A 257 3.62 -6.97 23.76
C LEU A 257 3.37 -7.66 22.41
N VAL A 258 3.38 -8.99 22.36
CA VAL A 258 3.01 -9.76 21.16
C VAL A 258 1.59 -9.44 20.72
N LEU A 259 0.63 -9.43 21.64
CA LEU A 259 -0.77 -9.13 21.35
C LEU A 259 -0.93 -7.70 20.79
N CYS A 260 -0.40 -6.70 21.51
CA CYS A 260 -0.45 -5.31 21.08
C CYS A 260 0.23 -5.09 19.72
N GLY A 261 1.43 -5.66 19.53
CA GLY A 261 2.16 -5.59 18.26
C GLY A 261 1.38 -6.23 17.12
N SER A 262 0.74 -7.38 17.35
CA SER A 262 -0.08 -8.07 16.34
C SER A 262 -1.33 -7.27 15.95
N VAL A 263 -2.01 -6.67 16.93
CA VAL A 263 -3.17 -5.79 16.68
C VAL A 263 -2.75 -4.56 15.89
N LEU A 264 -1.69 -3.87 16.31
CA LEU A 264 -1.17 -2.69 15.62
C LEU A 264 -0.70 -3.02 14.20
N ALA A 265 -0.06 -4.17 13.99
CA ALA A 265 0.36 -4.61 12.67
C ALA A 265 -0.84 -4.86 11.77
N THR A 266 -1.90 -5.50 12.28
CA THR A 266 -3.16 -5.73 11.54
C THR A 266 -3.83 -4.42 11.15
N LEU A 267 -3.93 -3.46 12.08
CA LEU A 267 -4.44 -2.12 11.80
C LEU A 267 -3.58 -1.38 10.76
N GLY A 268 -2.25 -1.53 10.83
CA GLY A 268 -1.32 -1.01 9.83
C GLY A 268 -1.58 -1.59 8.44
N LEU A 269 -1.78 -2.91 8.32
CA LEU A 269 -2.13 -3.59 7.07
C LEU A 269 -3.46 -3.09 6.49
N VAL A 270 -4.48 -2.93 7.34
CA VAL A 270 -5.78 -2.36 6.92
C VAL A 270 -5.60 -0.93 6.42
N GLY A 271 -4.81 -0.11 7.11
CA GLY A 271 -4.46 1.25 6.67
C GLY A 271 -3.82 1.25 5.28
N VAL A 272 -2.83 0.38 5.05
CA VAL A 272 -2.18 0.20 3.74
C VAL A 272 -3.19 -0.24 2.68
N ALA A 273 -4.13 -1.14 2.99
CA ALA A 273 -5.15 -1.62 2.06
C ALA A 273 -6.18 -0.54 1.68
N VAL A 274 -6.59 0.28 2.65
CA VAL A 274 -7.47 1.43 2.43
C VAL A 274 -6.76 2.48 1.56
N ASP A 275 -5.49 2.75 1.82
CA ASP A 275 -4.69 3.66 1.00
C ASP A 275 -4.55 3.13 -0.43
N ALA A 276 -4.20 1.85 -0.60
CA ALA A 276 -4.13 1.18 -1.89
C ALA A 276 -5.45 1.32 -2.68
N TRP A 277 -6.59 1.11 -2.01
CA TRP A 277 -7.92 1.28 -2.59
C TRP A 277 -8.19 2.71 -3.06
N ARG A 278 -7.81 3.71 -2.26
CA ARG A 278 -7.99 5.13 -2.61
C ARG A 278 -7.12 5.53 -3.81
N ILE A 279 -5.89 5.05 -3.87
CA ILE A 279 -4.92 5.44 -4.90
C ILE A 279 -5.17 4.73 -6.23
N ARG A 280 -5.79 3.53 -6.23
CA ARG A 280 -6.01 2.73 -7.45
C ARG A 280 -6.68 3.52 -8.58
N GLY A 281 -7.64 4.38 -8.24
CA GLY A 281 -8.40 5.17 -9.20
C GLY A 281 -7.52 6.22 -9.89
N VAL A 282 -6.59 6.79 -9.12
CA VAL A 282 -5.62 7.79 -9.60
C VAL A 282 -4.57 7.13 -10.49
N ILE A 283 -4.09 5.92 -10.13
CA ILE A 283 -3.11 5.18 -10.95
C ILE A 283 -3.65 4.84 -12.34
N ARG A 284 -4.95 4.55 -12.46
CA ARG A 284 -5.58 4.17 -13.73
C ARG A 284 -5.84 5.35 -14.65
N GLN A 285 -5.86 6.58 -14.14
CA GLN A 285 -6.12 7.77 -14.94
C GLN A 285 -4.81 8.29 -15.56
N PRO A 286 -4.78 8.54 -16.89
CA PRO A 286 -3.65 9.23 -17.50
C PRO A 286 -3.52 10.63 -16.88
N PRO A 287 -2.28 11.13 -16.69
CA PRO A 287 -2.07 12.44 -16.10
C PRO A 287 -2.60 13.51 -17.06
N LEU A 288 -3.50 14.38 -16.59
CA LEU A 288 -3.91 15.58 -17.34
C LEU A 288 -2.80 16.62 -17.25
N THR A 289 -2.02 16.75 -18.31
CA THR A 289 -0.99 17.78 -18.43
C THR A 289 -1.59 19.10 -18.87
N LEU A 290 -1.02 20.22 -18.41
CA LEU A 290 -1.42 21.55 -18.88
C LEU A 290 -1.22 21.68 -20.40
N ALA A 291 -0.14 21.08 -20.94
CA ALA A 291 0.11 21.03 -22.38
C ALA A 291 -1.03 20.36 -23.15
N GLY A 292 -1.49 19.18 -22.71
CA GLY A 292 -2.59 18.46 -23.37
C GLY A 292 -3.95 19.17 -23.25
N LEU A 293 -4.12 20.06 -22.27
CA LEU A 293 -5.31 20.91 -22.15
C LEU A 293 -5.24 22.18 -23.00
N LEU A 294 -4.04 22.66 -23.32
CA LEU A 294 -3.83 23.87 -24.13
C LEU A 294 -3.63 23.56 -25.63
N GLU A 295 -3.30 22.31 -25.97
CA GLU A 295 -3.25 21.88 -27.36
C GLU A 295 -4.66 21.79 -27.94
N LYS A 296 -4.91 22.60 -28.99
CA LYS A 296 -6.10 22.51 -29.81
C LYS A 296 -6.06 21.13 -30.49
N PRO A 297 -7.12 20.31 -30.44
CA PRO A 297 -7.12 19.05 -31.17
C PRO A 297 -6.76 19.36 -32.62
N ALA A 298 -5.68 18.73 -33.10
CA ALA A 298 -5.33 18.79 -34.51
C ALA A 298 -6.61 18.46 -35.26
N ARG A 299 -7.02 19.36 -36.16
CA ARG A 299 -8.17 19.12 -37.03
C ARG A 299 -7.86 17.83 -37.79
N GLY A 300 -8.38 16.70 -37.30
CA GLY A 300 -8.40 15.45 -38.02
C GLY A 300 -9.18 15.71 -39.29
N GLY A 301 -8.49 15.56 -40.42
CA GLY A 301 -9.11 15.55 -41.74
C GLY A 301 -10.22 14.50 -41.78
N SER A 302 -11.25 14.86 -42.53
CA SER A 302 -12.32 14.03 -43.09
C SER A 302 -11.98 12.55 -43.23
#